data_AF-A0A7D5KJT1-F1
#
_entry.id   AF-A0A7D5KJT1-F1
#
_cell.length_a   1.000
_cell.length_b   1.000
_cell.length_c   1.000
_cell.angle_alpha   90.00
_cell.angle_beta   90.00
_cell.angle_gamma   90.00
#
_symmetry.space_group_name_H-M   'P 1'
#
loop_
_entity.id
_entity.type
_entity.pdbx_description
1 polymer ?
#
loop_
_entity_poly.entity_id
_entity_poly.type
_entity_poly.pdbx_seq_one_letter_code
_entity_poly.pdbx_strand_id
1 'polypeptide(L)' 'MLVLEGLMPFLAPQAWRNMFRRMTELTDGQIRFIGLSSIILGILFLTLQR' A
#
# COMPACT_ATOMS: atom_id res chain seq x y z
N MET A 1 -2.30 9.78 -12.17
CA MET A 1 -1.39 9.34 -13.24
C MET A 1 -2.09 8.15 -13.89
N LEU A 2 -3.15 8.42 -14.68
CA LEU A 2 -4.20 7.43 -14.99
C LEU A 2 -3.72 6.22 -15.80
N VAL A 3 -2.60 6.38 -16.51
CA VAL A 3 -2.03 5.33 -17.35
C VAL A 3 -1.45 4.20 -16.50
N LEU A 4 -0.65 4.50 -15.47
CA LEU A 4 -0.06 3.47 -14.60
C LEU A 4 -1.11 2.81 -13.68
N GLU A 5 -2.04 3.62 -13.17
CA GLU A 5 -3.13 3.15 -12.31
C GLU A 5 -4.12 2.23 -13.07
N GLY A 6 -4.29 2.48 -14.38
CA GLY A 6 -5.11 1.66 -15.28
C GLY A 6 -4.39 0.46 -15.91
N LEU A 7 -3.05 0.47 -15.95
CA LEU A 7 -2.26 -0.57 -16.63
C LEU A 7 -2.39 -1.93 -15.93
N MET A 8 -2.34 -1.97 -14.59
CA MET A 8 -2.53 -3.21 -13.82
C MET A 8 -3.93 -3.83 -13.98
N PRO A 9 -5.05 -3.08 -13.81
CA PRO A 9 -6.37 -3.64 -14.05
C PRO A 9 -6.60 -4.00 -15.53
N PHE A 10 -5.90 -3.36 -16.47
CA PHE A 10 -5.99 -3.67 -17.90
C PHE A 10 -5.21 -4.94 -18.30
N LEU A 11 -3.95 -5.07 -17.85
CA LEU A 11 -3.09 -6.23 -18.17
C LEU A 11 -3.44 -7.47 -17.36
N ALA A 12 -3.81 -7.31 -16.08
CA ALA A 12 -4.04 -8.43 -15.15
C ALA A 12 -5.23 -8.15 -14.21
N PRO A 13 -6.48 -8.09 -14.74
CA PRO A 13 -7.67 -7.72 -13.97
C PRO A 13 -7.96 -8.66 -12.79
N GLN A 14 -7.65 -9.96 -12.91
CA GLN A 14 -7.88 -10.92 -11.83
C GLN A 14 -6.87 -10.75 -10.69
N ALA A 15 -5.59 -10.57 -11.03
CA ALA A 15 -4.53 -10.31 -10.04
C ALA A 15 -4.82 -9.01 -9.28
N TRP A 16 -5.24 -7.97 -10.00
CA TRP A 16 -5.66 -6.70 -9.41
C TRP A 16 -6.84 -6.85 -8.44
N ARG A 17 -7.92 -7.53 -8.84
CA ARG A 17 -9.07 -7.80 -7.96
C ARG A 17 -8.69 -8.59 -6.72
N ASN A 18 -7.85 -9.61 -6.87
CA ASN A 18 -7.38 -10.42 -5.74
C ASN A 18 -6.52 -9.59 -4.77
N MET A 19 -5.69 -8.69 -5.29
CA MET A 19 -4.91 -7.77 -4.46
C MET A 19 -5.81 -6.82 -3.67
N PHE A 20 -6.81 -6.21 -4.32
CA PHE A 20 -7.79 -5.36 -3.64
C PHE A 20 -8.56 -6.12 -2.56
N ARG A 21 -9.03 -7.33 -2.87
CA ARG A 21 -9.76 -8.17 -1.92
C ARG A 21 -8.94 -8.46 -0.67
N ARG A 22 -7.66 -8.81 -0.85
CA ARG A 22 -6.73 -9.03 0.26
C ARG A 22 -6.50 -7.77 1.08
N MET A 23 -6.44 -6.59 0.45
CA MET A 23 -6.32 -5.31 1.17
C MET A 23 -7.58 -5.00 1.99
N THR A 24 -8.77 -5.29 1.46
CA THR A 24 -10.04 -5.08 2.19
C THR A 24 -10.29 -6.11 3.29
N GLU A 25 -9.65 -7.28 3.20
CA GLU A 25 -9.69 -8.33 4.24
C GLU A 25 -8.71 -8.04 5.38
N LEU A 26 -7.85 -7.01 5.27
CA LEU A 26 -6.96 -6.61 6.36
C LEU A 26 -7.80 -6.09 7.53
N THR A 27 -7.50 -6.61 8.71
CA THR A 27 -8.13 -6.14 9.95
C THR A 27 -7.65 -4.73 10.31
N ASP A 28 -8.47 -3.96 11.03
CA ASP A 28 -8.10 -2.61 11.50
C ASP A 28 -6.76 -2.58 12.25
N GLY A 29 -6.44 -3.64 13.00
CA GLY A 29 -5.17 -3.79 13.70
C GLY A 29 -3.97 -3.86 12.74
N GLN A 30 -4.10 -4.60 11.63
CA GLN A 30 -3.04 -4.71 10.62
C GLN A 30 -2.83 -3.40 9.88
N ILE A 31 -3.91 -2.71 9.50
CA ILE A 31 -3.84 -1.39 8.84
C ILE A 31 -3.14 -0.39 9.76
N ARG A 32 -3.51 -0.35 11.05
CA ARG A 32 -2.87 0.52 12.04
C ARG A 32 -1.39 0.19 12.23
N PHE A 33 -1.00 -1.08 12.25
CA PHE A 33 0.40 -1.48 12.35
C PHE A 33 1.23 -1.02 11.14
N ILE A 34 0.71 -1.19 9.91
CA ILE A 34 1.35 -0.71 8.67
C ILE A 34 1.50 0.82 8.69
N GLY A 35 0.48 1.52 9.19
CA GLY A 35 0.52 2.97 9.40
C GLY A 35 1.62 3.38 10.39
N LEU A 36 1.68 2.73 11.55
CA LEU A 36 2.72 2.97 12.55
C LEU A 36 4.12 2.69 12.00
N SER A 37 4.33 1.59 11.29
CA SER A 37 5.63 1.29 10.67
C SER A 37 6.01 2.35 9.64
N SER A 38 5.06 2.84 8.85
CA SER A 38 5.32 3.91 7.86
C SER A 38 5.68 5.23 8.53
N ILE A 39 5.03 5.58 9.65
CA ILE A 39 5.37 6.76 10.44
C ILE A 39 6.78 6.64 11.01
N ILE A 40 7.12 5.49 11.61
CA ILE A 40 8.46 5.25 12.17
C ILE A 40 9.52 5.33 11.09
N LEU A 41 9.31 4.67 9.94
CA LEU A 41 10.23 4.71 8.82
C LEU A 41 10.39 6.13 8.25
N GLY A 42 9.30 6.90 8.16
CA GLY A 42 9.33 8.29 7.72
C GLY A 42 10.14 9.18 8.67
N ILE A 43 9.92 9.04 9.98
CA ILE A 43 10.71 9.75 11.00
C ILE A 43 12.18 9.36 10.91
N LEU A 44 12.47 8.06 10.82
CA LEU A 44 13.83 7.56 10.68
C LEU A 44 14.51 8.15 9.45
N PHE A 45 13.84 8.14 8.30
CA PHE A 45 14.37 8.71 7.06
C PHE A 45 14.63 10.21 7.19
N LEU A 46 13.72 10.98 7.80
CA LEU A 46 13.91 12.41 8.05
C LEU A 46 15.07 12.70 9.00
N THR A 47 15.26 11.88 10.03
CA THR A 47 16.39 12.01 10.96
C THR A 47 17.71 11.59 10.31
N LEU A 48 17.72 10.59 9.43
CA LEU A 48 18.92 10.17 8.69
C LEU A 48 19.30 11.14 7.57
N GLN A 49 18.35 11.89 7.01
CA GLN A 49 18.60 12.89 5.96
C GLN A 49 19.10 14.23 6.52
N ARG A 50 19.11 14.39 7.85
CA ARG A 50 19.67 15.55 8.56
C ARG A 50 21.13 15.28 8.90
#